data_AF-A0A7Y9JBJ9-F1
#
_entry.id   AF-A0A7Y9JBJ9-F1
#
_cell.length_a   1.000
_cell.length_b   1.000
_cell.length_c   1.000
_cell.angle_alpha   90.00
_cell.angle_beta   90.00
_cell.angle_gamma   90.00
#
_symmetry.space_group_name_H-M   'P 1'
#
loop_
_entity.id
_entity.type
_entity.pdbx_description
1 polymer ?
#
loop_
_entity_poly.entity_id
_entity_poly.type
_entity_poly.pdbx_seq_one_letter_code
_entity_poly.pdbx_strand_id
1 'polypeptide(L)'
;MLARLQKSMKEKDQGFTLIELLVVIIIIGILAAIAIPIFLSQQKKGVDAGVKSDIKQLADLEETYYVDNQGYANAASTSAAQSTFTDFRATDATNNTYVIKTAGDGYCISGTSSKGSGGVFYYDSSAGGLSNKPNVKPGGACASF
;
A
#
# COMPACT_ATOMS: atom_id res chain seq x y z
N MET A 1 34.27 -13.29 62.95
CA MET A 1 34.09 -12.31 61.85
C MET A 1 33.16 -12.80 60.71
N LEU A 2 32.90 -14.12 60.58
CA LEU A 2 32.17 -14.69 59.43
C LEU A 2 30.62 -14.59 59.49
N ALA A 3 30.01 -14.33 60.65
CA ALA A 3 28.55 -14.34 60.80
C ALA A 3 27.82 -13.15 60.14
N ARG A 4 28.52 -12.06 59.81
CA ARG A 4 27.92 -10.86 59.20
C ARG A 4 27.78 -10.94 57.68
N LEU A 5 28.56 -11.79 57.01
CA LEU A 5 28.48 -11.99 55.56
C LEU A 5 27.31 -12.91 55.14
N GLN A 6 26.86 -13.79 56.03
CA GLN A 6 25.69 -14.65 55.74
C GLN A 6 24.34 -13.94 55.87
N LYS A 7 24.28 -12.77 56.53
CA LYS A 7 23.02 -12.02 56.70
C LYS A 7 22.61 -11.25 55.44
N SER A 8 23.57 -10.82 54.62
CA SER A 8 23.28 -10.06 53.39
C SER A 8 22.81 -10.92 52.22
N MET A 9 23.03 -12.24 52.25
CA MET A 9 22.55 -13.18 51.22
C MET A 9 21.11 -13.64 51.43
N LYS A 10 20.50 -13.38 52.60
CA LYS A 10 19.16 -13.87 52.96
C LYS A 10 18.04 -12.84 52.77
N GLU A 11 18.37 -11.61 52.40
CA GLU A 11 17.42 -10.49 52.39
C GLU A 11 16.97 -10.01 51.01
N LYS A 12 17.34 -10.65 49.88
CA LYS A 12 17.07 -10.05 48.55
C LYS A 12 16.66 -10.95 47.38
N ASP A 13 16.12 -12.14 47.62
CA ASP A 13 15.38 -12.85 46.56
C ASP A 13 13.87 -12.65 46.74
N GLN A 14 13.38 -11.47 46.35
CA GLN A 14 11.95 -11.25 46.13
C GLN A 14 11.61 -11.75 44.71
N GLY A 15 11.14 -12.99 44.62
CA GLY A 15 10.64 -13.54 43.36
C GLY A 15 9.33 -12.89 42.93
N PHE A 16 9.10 -12.81 41.61
CA PHE A 16 7.82 -12.39 41.04
C PHE A 16 6.70 -13.33 41.50
N THR A 17 5.58 -12.78 41.95
CA THR A 17 4.43 -13.61 42.31
C THR A 17 3.70 -14.07 41.04
N LEU A 18 3.13 -15.27 41.08
CA LEU A 18 2.29 -15.77 39.98
C LEU A 18 1.09 -14.85 39.71
N ILE A 19 0.60 -14.17 40.75
CA ILE A 19 -0.54 -13.25 40.64
C ILE A 19 -0.16 -11.96 39.90
N GLU A 20 1.07 -11.46 40.08
CA GLU A 20 1.57 -10.28 39.36
C GLU A 20 1.69 -10.58 37.87
N LEU A 21 2.25 -11.74 37.51
CA LEU A 21 2.30 -12.15 36.11
C LEU A 21 0.90 -12.39 35.53
N LEU A 22 -0.03 -12.94 36.32
CA LEU A 22 -1.41 -13.18 35.90
C LEU A 22 -2.16 -11.88 35.56
N VAL A 23 -2.05 -10.86 36.40
CA VAL A 23 -2.70 -9.56 36.14
C VAL A 23 -2.08 -8.89 34.91
N VAL A 24 -0.77 -8.98 34.72
CA VAL A 24 -0.09 -8.40 33.55
C VAL A 24 -0.57 -9.06 32.26
N ILE A 25 -0.65 -10.40 32.19
CA ILE A 25 -1.12 -11.08 30.98
C ILE A 25 -2.59 -10.76 30.66
N ILE A 26 -3.41 -10.51 31.68
CA ILE A 26 -4.81 -10.09 31.50
C ILE A 26 -4.86 -8.69 30.86
N ILE A 27 -4.07 -7.74 31.38
CA ILE A 27 -4.05 -6.37 30.87
C ILE A 27 -3.53 -6.34 29.42
N ILE A 28 -2.41 -7.01 29.11
CA ILE A 28 -1.92 -7.07 27.73
C ILE A 28 -2.90 -7.82 26.81
N GLY A 29 -3.65 -8.80 27.33
CA GLY A 29 -4.68 -9.51 26.57
C GLY A 29 -5.82 -8.59 26.16
N ILE A 30 -6.31 -7.75 27.07
CA ILE A 30 -7.36 -6.75 26.78
C ILE A 30 -6.85 -5.73 25.75
N LEU A 31 -5.63 -5.22 25.93
CA LEU A 31 -5.04 -4.26 25.02
C LEU A 31 -4.83 -4.85 23.62
N ALA A 32 -4.30 -6.07 23.54
CA ALA A 32 -4.06 -6.77 22.27
C ALA A 32 -5.37 -7.03 21.50
N ALA A 33 -6.45 -7.40 22.20
CA ALA A 33 -7.75 -7.65 21.59
C ALA A 33 -8.29 -6.43 20.82
N ILE A 34 -8.06 -5.21 21.35
CA ILE A 34 -8.47 -3.96 20.69
C ILE A 34 -7.43 -3.51 19.66
N ALA A 35 -6.14 -3.61 19.99
CA ALA A 35 -5.06 -3.07 19.18
C ALA A 35 -4.86 -3.83 17.85
N ILE A 36 -4.96 -5.17 17.87
CA ILE A 36 -4.70 -6.01 16.68
C ILE A 36 -5.63 -5.68 15.50
N PRO A 37 -6.97 -5.63 15.63
CA PRO A 37 -7.84 -5.34 14.48
C PRO A 37 -7.63 -3.92 13.94
N ILE A 38 -7.37 -2.95 14.83
CA ILE A 38 -7.07 -1.56 14.43
C ILE A 38 -5.76 -1.52 13.65
N PHE A 39 -4.71 -2.16 14.16
CA PHE A 39 -3.41 -2.22 13.49
C PHE A 39 -3.51 -2.85 12.10
N LEU A 40 -4.22 -3.98 11.96
CA LEU A 40 -4.45 -4.63 10.68
C LEU A 40 -5.23 -3.74 9.69
N SER A 41 -6.22 -2.97 10.17
CA SER A 41 -6.93 -2.00 9.33
C SER A 41 -6.03 -0.86 8.86
N GLN A 42 -5.20 -0.33 9.76
CA GLN A 42 -4.28 0.77 9.44
C GLN A 42 -3.17 0.32 8.48
N GLN A 43 -2.65 -0.90 8.64
CA GLN A 43 -1.70 -1.48 7.69
C GLN A 43 -2.29 -1.55 6.29
N LYS A 44 -3.53 -2.03 6.14
CA LYS A 44 -4.21 -2.09 4.83
C LYS A 44 -4.37 -0.71 4.19
N LYS A 45 -4.78 0.29 4.97
CA LYS A 45 -4.88 1.68 4.50
C LYS A 45 -3.52 2.25 4.09
N GLY A 46 -2.44 1.86 4.77
CA GLY A 46 -1.08 2.23 4.40
C GLY A 46 -0.69 1.69 3.03
N VAL A 47 -1.02 0.42 2.75
CA VAL A 47 -0.82 -0.18 1.42
C VAL A 47 -1.64 0.55 0.35
N ASP A 48 -2.92 0.82 0.63
CA ASP A 48 -3.79 1.57 -0.29
C ASP A 48 -3.25 2.98 -0.58
N ALA A 49 -2.71 3.66 0.43
CA ALA A 49 -2.09 4.97 0.28
C ALA A 49 -0.81 4.90 -0.57
N GLY A 50 -0.01 3.85 -0.41
CA GLY A 50 1.15 3.57 -1.25
C GLY A 50 0.74 3.43 -2.73
N VAL A 51 -0.22 2.56 -3.03
CA VAL A 51 -0.72 2.37 -4.40
C VAL A 51 -1.25 3.68 -5.00
N LYS A 52 -1.97 4.50 -4.23
CA LYS A 52 -2.41 5.83 -4.69
C LYS A 52 -1.26 6.79 -4.99
N SER A 53 -0.21 6.76 -4.18
CA SER A 53 1.01 7.53 -4.39
C SER A 53 1.72 7.09 -5.68
N ASP A 54 1.86 5.79 -5.88
CA ASP A 54 2.49 5.23 -7.08
C ASP A 54 1.72 5.61 -8.34
N ILE A 55 0.39 5.50 -8.32
CA ILE A 55 -0.47 5.94 -9.42
C ILE A 55 -0.24 7.42 -9.74
N LYS A 56 -0.16 8.28 -8.72
CA LYS A 56 0.09 9.71 -8.91
C LYS A 56 1.48 9.96 -9.50
N GLN A 57 2.49 9.23 -9.04
CA GLN A 57 3.84 9.32 -9.59
C GLN A 57 3.87 8.88 -11.06
N LEU A 58 3.15 7.80 -11.41
CA LEU A 58 3.02 7.36 -12.79
C LEU A 58 2.33 8.43 -13.66
N ALA A 59 1.30 9.10 -13.13
CA ALA A 59 0.67 10.23 -13.82
C ALA A 59 1.66 11.37 -14.07
N ASP A 60 2.41 11.78 -13.04
CA ASP A 60 3.42 12.84 -13.17
C ASP A 60 4.52 12.45 -14.20
N LEU A 61 4.86 11.16 -14.31
CA LEU A 61 5.79 10.65 -15.33
C LEU A 61 5.21 10.69 -16.74
N GLU A 62 3.93 10.36 -16.92
CA GLU A 62 3.23 10.48 -18.21
C GLU A 62 3.18 11.94 -18.68
N GLU A 63 2.87 12.89 -17.78
CA GLU A 63 2.91 14.32 -18.09
C GLU A 63 4.32 14.78 -18.48
N THR A 64 5.34 14.31 -17.76
CA THR A 64 6.74 14.63 -18.07
C THR A 64 7.13 14.09 -19.45
N TYR A 65 6.73 12.86 -19.76
CA TYR A 65 6.98 12.24 -21.06
C TYR A 65 6.29 13.00 -22.20
N TYR A 66 5.07 13.50 -21.97
CA TYR A 66 4.33 14.32 -22.94
C TYR A 66 5.06 15.62 -23.27
N VAL A 67 5.67 16.28 -22.27
CA VAL A 67 6.45 17.51 -22.50
C VAL A 67 7.60 17.27 -23.47
N ASP A 68 8.29 16.14 -23.35
CA ASP A 68 9.46 15.83 -24.17
C ASP A 68 9.09 15.26 -25.56
N ASN A 69 8.03 14.46 -25.65
CA ASN A 69 7.72 13.64 -26.83
C ASN A 69 6.43 14.07 -27.57
N GLN A 70 5.69 15.03 -27.03
CA GLN A 70 4.40 15.50 -27.56
C GLN A 70 3.36 14.37 -27.71
N GLY A 71 3.42 13.39 -26.82
CA GLY A 71 2.51 12.26 -26.74
C GLY A 71 2.74 11.46 -25.46
N TYR A 72 1.74 10.70 -25.01
CA TYR A 72 1.86 9.85 -23.82
C TYR A 72 2.57 8.53 -24.10
N ALA A 73 3.21 7.97 -23.08
CA ALA A 73 3.99 6.75 -23.21
C ALA A 73 3.04 5.55 -23.32
N ASN A 74 3.05 4.90 -24.48
CA ASN A 74 2.31 3.66 -24.69
C ASN A 74 3.25 2.45 -24.69
N ALA A 75 2.73 1.23 -24.53
CA ALA A 75 3.57 0.03 -24.52
C ALA A 75 4.29 -0.23 -25.88
N ALA A 76 3.92 0.46 -26.96
CA ALA A 76 4.64 0.45 -28.23
C ALA A 76 5.87 1.38 -28.26
N SER A 77 6.03 2.28 -27.29
CA SER A 77 7.15 3.22 -27.19
C SER A 77 8.39 2.65 -26.47
N THR A 78 8.23 1.52 -25.76
CA THR A 78 9.33 0.85 -25.04
C THR A 78 9.65 -0.51 -25.66
N SER A 79 10.59 -0.52 -26.61
CA SER A 79 11.23 -1.69 -27.25
C SER A 79 10.59 -2.22 -28.54
N ALA A 80 11.46 -2.56 -29.49
CA ALA A 80 11.22 -2.96 -30.88
C ALA A 80 10.43 -4.28 -31.10
N ALA A 81 9.48 -4.63 -30.24
CA ALA A 81 8.60 -5.76 -30.45
C ALA A 81 7.21 -5.49 -29.86
N GLN A 82 6.20 -5.58 -30.73
CA GLN A 82 4.76 -5.74 -30.45
C GLN A 82 3.94 -4.45 -30.42
N SER A 83 3.64 -4.01 -31.64
CA SER A 83 2.56 -3.12 -32.08
C SER A 83 1.13 -3.58 -31.73
N THR A 84 0.94 -4.31 -30.62
CA THR A 84 -0.34 -4.88 -30.21
C THR A 84 -0.69 -4.65 -28.74
N PHE A 85 0.22 -4.09 -27.94
CA PHE A 85 -0.08 -3.74 -26.55
C PHE A 85 -0.50 -2.28 -26.45
N THR A 86 -1.78 -2.05 -26.20
CA THR A 86 -2.37 -0.73 -25.90
C THR A 86 -2.19 -0.33 -24.44
N ASP A 87 -1.88 -1.30 -23.57
CA ASP A 87 -1.88 -1.16 -22.12
C ASP A 87 -0.50 -1.55 -21.55
N PHE A 88 0.15 -0.65 -20.81
CA PHE A 88 1.32 -0.98 -20.01
C PHE A 88 0.87 -1.61 -18.69
N ARG A 89 1.45 -2.76 -18.32
CA ARG A 89 1.12 -3.44 -17.06
C ARG A 89 2.39 -3.72 -16.27
N ALA A 90 2.42 -3.28 -15.01
CA ALA A 90 3.50 -3.55 -14.08
C ALA A 90 2.95 -4.17 -12.80
N THR A 91 3.75 -5.03 -12.17
CA THR A 91 3.44 -5.59 -10.85
C THR A 91 4.63 -5.34 -9.95
N ASP A 92 4.38 -4.81 -8.76
CA ASP A 92 5.44 -4.55 -7.77
C ASP A 92 5.83 -5.85 -7.02
N ALA A 93 6.86 -5.76 -6.17
CA ALA A 93 7.30 -6.87 -5.32
C ALA A 93 6.24 -7.34 -4.30
N THR A 94 5.21 -6.51 -4.08
CA THR A 94 4.08 -6.75 -3.16
C THR A 94 2.86 -7.36 -3.86
N ASN A 95 2.97 -7.69 -5.15
CA ASN A 95 1.88 -8.14 -6.03
C ASN A 95 0.75 -7.12 -6.25
N ASN A 96 1.01 -5.83 -6.04
CA ASN A 96 0.11 -4.78 -6.51
C ASN A 96 0.30 -4.62 -8.01
N THR A 97 -0.80 -4.51 -8.75
CA THR A 97 -0.77 -4.39 -10.22
C THR A 97 -1.15 -2.99 -10.64
N TYR A 98 -0.39 -2.41 -11.56
CA TYR A 98 -0.63 -1.12 -12.18
C TYR A 98 -0.86 -1.33 -13.67
N VAL A 99 -1.88 -0.65 -14.21
CA VAL A 99 -2.19 -0.67 -15.64
C VAL A 99 -2.32 0.77 -16.11
N ILE A 100 -1.53 1.15 -17.10
CA ILE A 100 -1.60 2.45 -17.77
C ILE A 100 -2.18 2.20 -19.15
N LYS A 101 -3.22 2.97 -19.49
CA LYS A 101 -3.83 2.97 -20.82
C LYS A 101 -3.75 4.37 -21.37
N THR A 102 -3.19 4.49 -22.57
CA THR A 102 -3.03 5.75 -23.29
C THR A 102 -3.85 5.72 -24.56
N ALA A 103 -4.55 6.80 -24.89
CA ALA A 103 -5.16 6.95 -26.21
C ALA A 103 -5.40 8.42 -26.54
N GLY A 104 -5.07 8.78 -27.79
CA GLY A 104 -5.05 10.18 -28.21
C GLY A 104 -4.23 11.05 -27.25
N ASP A 105 -4.86 12.14 -26.79
CA ASP A 105 -4.27 13.13 -25.89
C ASP A 105 -4.64 12.88 -24.41
N GLY A 106 -4.89 11.62 -24.01
CA GLY A 106 -5.18 11.30 -22.61
C GLY A 106 -4.72 9.91 -22.18
N TYR A 107 -4.63 9.72 -20.88
CA TYR A 107 -4.31 8.45 -20.24
C TYR A 107 -5.14 8.19 -18.98
N CYS A 108 -5.29 6.91 -18.65
CA CYS A 108 -6.00 6.38 -17.50
C CYS A 108 -5.10 5.33 -16.83
N ILE A 109 -4.90 5.47 -15.51
CA ILE A 109 -4.07 4.57 -14.71
C ILE A 109 -4.96 3.88 -13.70
N SER A 110 -4.82 2.56 -13.57
CA SER A 110 -5.46 1.80 -12.50
C SER A 110 -4.42 1.06 -11.67
N GLY A 111 -4.55 1.09 -10.35
CA GLY A 111 -3.72 0.32 -9.43
C GLY A 111 -4.57 -0.53 -8.49
N THR A 112 -4.22 -1.80 -8.36
CA THR A 112 -4.92 -2.77 -7.52
C THR A 112 -4.04 -3.12 -6.32
N SER A 113 -4.56 -2.87 -5.11
CA SER A 113 -3.88 -3.28 -3.88
C SER A 113 -4.13 -4.77 -3.60
N SER A 114 -3.10 -5.61 -3.58
CA SER A 114 -3.25 -7.04 -3.29
C SER A 114 -3.22 -7.33 -1.78
N LYS A 115 -2.46 -6.53 -1.02
CA LYS A 115 -2.30 -6.65 0.45
C LYS A 115 -3.06 -5.59 1.25
N GLY A 116 -3.71 -4.65 0.56
CA GLY A 116 -4.47 -3.55 1.14
C GLY A 116 -5.93 -3.91 1.39
N SER A 117 -6.84 -3.04 0.96
CA SER A 117 -8.28 -3.32 0.99
C SER A 117 -8.74 -4.28 -0.11
N GLY A 118 -7.90 -4.57 -1.10
CA GLY A 118 -8.32 -5.24 -2.33
C GLY A 118 -8.97 -4.30 -3.34
N GLY A 119 -9.00 -3.00 -3.04
CA GLY A 119 -9.58 -1.97 -3.89
C GLY A 119 -8.77 -1.72 -5.15
N VAL A 120 -9.47 -1.29 -6.21
CA VAL A 120 -8.86 -0.71 -7.41
C VAL A 120 -8.99 0.79 -7.32
N PHE A 121 -7.88 1.48 -7.51
CA PHE A 121 -7.80 2.94 -7.54
C PHE A 121 -7.54 3.38 -8.97
N TYR A 122 -8.13 4.51 -9.35
CA TYR A 122 -8.05 5.02 -10.72
C TYR A 122 -7.48 6.43 -10.71
N TYR A 123 -6.76 6.78 -11.76
CA TYR A 123 -6.40 8.14 -12.12
C TYR A 123 -6.78 8.37 -13.57
N ASP A 124 -7.40 9.51 -13.82
CA ASP A 124 -7.88 9.88 -15.14
C ASP A 124 -7.43 11.31 -15.42
N SER A 125 -6.59 11.46 -16.45
CA SER A 125 -6.08 12.75 -16.92
C SER A 125 -7.19 13.70 -17.36
N SER A 126 -8.29 13.18 -17.93
CA SER A 126 -9.43 13.98 -18.40
C SER A 126 -10.31 14.48 -17.25
N ALA A 127 -10.39 13.72 -16.16
CA ALA A 127 -11.11 14.11 -14.95
C ALA A 127 -10.22 14.84 -13.93
N GLY A 128 -8.91 14.92 -14.19
CA GLY A 128 -7.95 15.69 -13.40
C GLY A 128 -7.66 15.13 -12.01
N GLY A 129 -7.76 13.81 -11.78
CA GLY A 129 -7.37 13.29 -10.46
C GLY A 129 -7.63 11.82 -10.15
N LEU A 130 -7.29 11.48 -8.90
CA LEU A 130 -7.53 10.18 -8.29
C LEU A 130 -9.02 9.97 -8.01
N SER A 131 -9.54 8.82 -8.41
CA SER A 131 -10.92 8.39 -8.16
C SER A 131 -10.97 6.97 -7.58
N ASN A 132 -11.88 6.76 -6.63
CA ASN A 132 -12.19 5.43 -6.08
C ASN A 132 -13.21 4.66 -6.94
N LYS A 133 -13.68 5.27 -8.04
CA LYS A 133 -14.53 4.62 -9.04
C LYS A 133 -13.81 4.73 -10.39
N PRO A 134 -13.91 3.70 -11.26
CA PRO A 134 -13.56 3.94 -12.64
C PRO A 134 -14.42 5.11 -13.12
N ASN A 135 -13.84 6.10 -13.79
CA ASN A 135 -14.64 7.06 -14.55
C ASN A 135 -15.21 6.29 -15.74
N VAL A 136 -16.25 5.51 -15.48
CA VAL A 136 -17.00 4.75 -16.47
C VAL A 136 -18.02 5.70 -17.07
N LYS A 137 -17.75 6.18 -18.29
CA LYS A 137 -18.81 6.08 -19.31
C LYS A 137 -19.12 4.58 -19.55
N PRO A 138 -20.20 4.17 -20.22
CA PRO A 138 -20.50 2.76 -20.38
C PRO A 138 -19.44 2.07 -21.27
N GLY A 139 -18.66 1.11 -20.73
CA GLY A 139 -17.70 0.29 -21.52
C GLY A 139 -16.21 0.40 -21.12
N GLY A 140 -15.86 0.25 -19.84
CA GLY A 140 -14.51 0.46 -19.26
C GLY A 140 -13.32 0.10 -20.15
N ALA A 141 -12.35 1.01 -20.36
CA ALA A 141 -11.30 1.23 -19.36
C ALA A 141 -10.50 2.55 -19.53
N CYS A 142 -11.07 3.69 -19.92
CA CYS A 142 -12.01 4.49 -19.14
C CYS A 142 -13.22 4.86 -20.05
N ALA A 143 -13.81 3.85 -20.72
CA ALA A 143 -15.01 3.85 -21.57
C ALA A 143 -15.18 4.86 -22.72
N SER A 144 -14.15 5.62 -23.08
CA SER A 144 -14.13 6.32 -24.37
C SER A 144 -12.74 6.33 -24.95
N PHE A 145 -12.22 5.12 -25.16
CA PHE A 145 -11.28 4.78 -26.21
C PHE A 145 -11.69 3.41 -26.76
#